data_AF-A0A941WZI8-F1
#
_entry.id   AF-A0A941WZI8-F1
#
_cell.length_a   1.000
_cell.length_b   1.000
_cell.length_c   1.000
_cell.angle_alpha   90.00
_cell.angle_beta   90.00
_cell.angle_gamma   90.00
#
_symmetry.space_group_name_H-M   'P 1'
#
loop_
_entity.id
_entity.type
_entity.pdbx_description
1 polymer ?
#
loop_
_entity_poly.entity_id
_entity_poly.type
_entity_poly.pdbx_seq_one_letter_code
_entity_poly.pdbx_strand_id
1 'polypeptide(L)'
;MKKILFHLFLLASLFMAACHDDNGGPSSIVIDKDQQNQTAYADDTEKTIRFEATEAWHTEVDYTATKATETVEKWVSLDPASGEAGEITIKLALSTNYTGTDRKATIHIICGGTTITVIIEQKGETENGEVPDEDSPADGVRKISEIITSTDGEPNHIVFTYDEQGRVQEYSLYKEISGQKKTEYVTTLTYSEDRIVKKTQAYNDSYTTGTTTYSLSEGRIGKARAETDNFDCDTWYYDSEGNMTKYIERYTITMGSVGQEGNTGATVEVLDSTVTTYIWQNGVVKTMHYYPEDNVSNDIITSEFEYYALDEIRPLPSVIKLQYYPEELAGEDLTLFGYNGNVPARFIKKVTTSGDRWNKDNGTTTYRYVTDSKGYVVQIYSKWESAQGKTDAEEKLECEIIYE
;
A
#
# COMPACT_ATOMS: atom_id res chain seq x y z
N MET A 1 77.78 37.06 -35.73
CA MET A 1 76.87 37.74 -36.67
C MET A 1 75.57 36.96 -36.77
N LYS A 2 74.44 37.69 -36.74
CA LYS A 2 73.07 37.35 -37.18
C LYS A 2 72.27 36.24 -36.47
N LYS A 3 71.16 36.73 -35.91
CA LYS A 3 69.89 36.09 -35.53
C LYS A 3 69.31 35.25 -36.68
N ILE A 4 68.49 34.23 -36.37
CA ILE A 4 67.05 34.18 -36.69
C ILE A 4 66.41 32.88 -36.13
N LEU A 5 65.21 33.09 -35.59
CA LEU A 5 64.20 32.22 -34.98
C LEU A 5 63.55 31.22 -35.96
N PHE A 6 63.11 30.05 -35.48
CA PHE A 6 61.88 29.30 -35.86
C PHE A 6 61.71 28.11 -34.88
N HIS A 7 61.06 28.29 -33.72
CA HIS A 7 59.69 27.84 -33.38
C HIS A 7 59.31 26.41 -33.82
N LEU A 8 59.40 25.46 -32.88
CA LEU A 8 58.53 24.28 -32.84
C LEU A 8 58.02 24.09 -31.40
N PHE A 9 56.71 24.18 -31.25
CA PHE A 9 55.96 23.91 -30.02
C PHE A 9 56.07 22.41 -29.69
N LEU A 10 56.55 22.08 -28.48
CA LEU A 10 56.30 20.78 -27.87
C LEU A 10 55.82 21.01 -26.44
N LEU A 11 54.53 20.78 -26.22
CA LEU A 11 53.90 20.67 -24.91
C LEU A 11 54.55 19.50 -24.16
N ALA A 12 55.33 19.80 -23.12
CA ALA A 12 55.68 18.84 -22.10
C ALA A 12 54.66 19.00 -20.96
N SER A 13 53.59 18.22 -21.00
CA SER A 13 52.71 18.03 -19.83
C SER A 13 53.47 17.18 -18.82
N LEU A 14 53.94 17.84 -17.75
CA LEU A 14 54.43 17.19 -16.54
C LEU A 14 53.31 16.28 -15.99
N PHE A 15 53.59 14.98 -15.89
CA PHE A 15 52.93 14.12 -14.93
C PHE A 15 53.36 14.57 -13.54
N MET A 16 52.53 15.38 -12.87
CA MET A 16 52.58 15.45 -11.41
C MET A 16 51.85 14.21 -10.89
N ALA A 17 52.62 13.22 -10.48
CA ALA A 17 52.17 12.25 -9.50
C ALA A 17 51.85 13.04 -8.21
N ALA A 18 50.57 13.32 -8.00
CA ALA A 18 50.09 13.69 -6.68
C ALA A 18 50.07 12.41 -5.84
N CYS A 19 51.19 12.13 -5.18
CA CYS A 19 51.16 11.31 -3.98
C CYS A 19 50.19 11.99 -3.02
N HIS A 20 49.09 11.31 -2.72
CA HIS A 20 48.20 11.68 -1.63
C HIS A 20 48.95 11.41 -0.33
N ASP A 21 49.28 12.47 0.40
CA ASP A 21 49.81 12.37 1.76
C ASP A 21 48.73 11.75 2.67
N ASP A 22 48.97 10.52 3.12
CA ASP A 22 48.28 9.90 4.26
C ASP A 22 48.65 10.70 5.53
N ASN A 23 47.85 11.72 5.85
CA ASN A 23 47.89 12.38 7.15
C ASN A 23 47.23 11.45 8.19
N GLY A 24 48.04 10.56 8.77
CA GLY A 24 47.67 9.62 9.82
C GLY A 24 47.33 10.26 11.16
N GLY A 25 46.23 11.01 11.22
CA GLY A 25 45.46 11.18 12.46
C GLY A 25 44.64 9.91 12.75
N PRO A 26 44.22 9.68 14.01
CA PRO A 26 43.27 8.60 14.30
C PRO A 26 41.97 8.85 13.51
N SER A 27 41.51 7.82 12.79
CA SER A 27 40.24 7.84 12.07
C SER A 27 39.10 8.16 13.04
N SER A 28 38.17 9.05 12.65
CA SER A 28 36.99 9.39 13.45
C SER A 28 35.97 8.24 13.54
N ILE A 29 36.20 7.17 12.77
CA ILE A 29 35.41 5.93 12.76
C ILE A 29 36.36 4.72 12.88
N VAL A 30 36.08 3.83 13.82
CA VAL A 30 36.75 2.52 13.93
C VAL A 30 35.74 1.42 13.68
N ILE A 31 35.95 0.64 12.63
CA ILE A 31 35.11 -0.51 12.25
C ILE A 31 36.02 -1.70 11.95
N ASP A 32 35.55 -2.92 12.20
CA ASP A 32 36.26 -4.11 11.76
C ASP A 32 36.17 -4.24 10.22
N LYS A 33 37.28 -4.62 9.58
CA LYS A 33 37.36 -4.71 8.11
C LYS A 33 36.49 -5.81 7.55
N ASP A 34 36.20 -6.85 8.33
CA ASP A 34 35.30 -7.93 7.94
C ASP A 34 33.85 -7.45 7.78
N GLN A 35 33.43 -6.42 8.53
CA GLN A 35 32.10 -5.84 8.45
C GLN A 35 31.90 -4.92 7.24
N GLN A 36 32.98 -4.48 6.57
CA GLN A 36 32.92 -3.57 5.43
C GLN A 36 32.39 -4.22 4.15
N ASN A 37 32.39 -5.56 4.09
CA ASN A 37 31.78 -6.30 3.00
C ASN A 37 30.95 -7.43 3.59
N GLN A 38 29.63 -7.29 3.53
CA GLN A 38 28.71 -8.32 4.03
C GLN A 38 27.94 -8.93 2.88
N THR A 39 27.66 -10.23 3.03
CA THR A 39 26.80 -10.97 2.10
C THR A 39 25.54 -11.41 2.84
N ALA A 40 24.41 -11.24 2.15
CA ALA A 40 23.10 -11.70 2.57
C ALA A 40 22.53 -12.63 1.49
N TYR A 41 21.82 -13.67 1.88
CA TYR A 41 21.01 -14.44 0.94
C TYR A 41 19.75 -13.67 0.54
N ALA A 42 19.09 -14.11 -0.52
CA ALA A 42 17.95 -13.39 -1.08
C ALA A 42 16.78 -13.22 -0.08
N ASP A 43 16.65 -14.11 0.91
CA ASP A 43 15.63 -14.15 1.96
C ASP A 43 16.14 -13.71 3.35
N ASP A 44 17.42 -13.33 3.48
CA ASP A 44 17.94 -12.73 4.72
C ASP A 44 17.22 -11.39 4.98
N THR A 45 16.63 -11.25 6.16
CA THR A 45 15.87 -10.05 6.54
C THR A 45 16.65 -9.06 7.39
N GLU A 46 17.78 -9.48 7.96
CA GLU A 46 18.58 -8.65 8.86
C GLU A 46 20.09 -8.85 8.76
N LYS A 47 20.84 -7.76 8.99
CA LYS A 47 22.28 -7.74 9.24
C LYS A 47 22.61 -6.70 10.30
N THR A 48 23.87 -6.63 10.73
CA THR A 48 24.32 -5.61 11.68
C THR A 48 25.66 -5.02 11.28
N ILE A 49 25.85 -3.73 11.59
CA ILE A 49 27.15 -3.05 11.50
C ILE A 49 27.49 -2.51 12.89
N ARG A 50 28.72 -2.73 13.35
CA ARG A 50 29.25 -2.25 14.63
C ARG A 50 30.49 -1.42 14.41
N PHE A 51 30.52 -0.21 14.95
CA PHE A 51 31.66 0.69 14.85
C PHE A 51 31.71 1.62 16.07
N GLU A 52 32.86 2.25 16.27
CA GLU A 52 33.04 3.33 17.24
C GLU A 52 33.17 4.66 16.48
N ALA A 53 32.45 5.69 16.94
CA ALA A 53 32.54 7.05 16.41
C ALA A 53 33.06 8.01 17.48
N THR A 54 34.00 8.88 17.10
CA THR A 54 34.56 9.87 18.03
C THR A 54 33.67 11.11 18.21
N GLU A 55 32.72 11.33 17.29
CA GLU A 55 31.83 12.50 17.22
C GLU A 55 30.44 12.05 16.72
N ALA A 56 29.51 13.00 16.59
CA ALA A 56 28.21 12.74 15.99
C ALA A 56 28.36 12.24 14.54
N TRP A 57 27.54 11.26 14.18
CA TRP A 57 27.62 10.54 12.92
C TRP A 57 26.25 10.38 12.26
N HIS A 58 26.25 10.13 10.96
CA HIS A 58 25.06 9.77 10.19
C HIS A 58 25.42 8.81 9.05
N THR A 59 24.39 8.21 8.45
CA THR A 59 24.54 7.31 7.31
C THR A 59 23.86 7.82 6.05
N GLU A 60 24.45 7.51 4.91
CA GLU A 60 23.85 7.64 3.59
C GLU A 60 23.87 6.28 2.89
N VAL A 61 22.87 5.99 2.04
CA VAL A 61 22.77 4.71 1.32
C VAL A 61 22.67 4.98 -0.18
N ASP A 62 23.66 4.51 -0.91
CA ASP A 62 23.73 4.57 -2.36
C ASP A 62 23.44 3.22 -3.00
N TYR A 63 22.62 3.26 -4.04
CA TYR A 63 22.29 2.10 -4.85
C TYR A 63 22.90 2.27 -6.23
N THR A 64 23.66 1.29 -6.70
CA THR A 64 24.27 1.35 -8.03
C THR A 64 23.20 1.12 -9.10
N ALA A 65 22.68 2.20 -9.69
CA ALA A 65 21.81 2.13 -10.87
C ALA A 65 22.65 1.80 -12.12
N THR A 66 22.31 0.75 -12.86
CA THR A 66 22.96 0.44 -14.14
C THR A 66 22.35 1.18 -15.33
N LYS A 67 21.20 1.87 -15.16
CA LYS A 67 20.57 2.72 -16.19
C LYS A 67 19.88 3.96 -15.60
N ALA A 68 20.00 5.09 -16.30
CA ALA A 68 19.57 6.42 -15.85
C ALA A 68 18.03 6.66 -15.82
N THR A 69 17.21 5.63 -16.03
CA THR A 69 15.74 5.73 -16.14
C THR A 69 14.97 4.75 -15.26
N GLU A 70 15.65 3.96 -14.43
CA GLU A 70 15.02 2.99 -13.52
C GLU A 70 14.86 3.61 -12.12
N THR A 71 13.65 3.55 -11.58
CA THR A 71 13.39 3.83 -10.16
C THR A 71 14.11 2.75 -9.35
N VAL A 72 15.18 3.12 -8.65
CA VAL A 72 15.94 2.15 -7.87
C VAL A 72 15.18 1.81 -6.59
N GLU A 73 14.82 0.55 -6.42
CA GLU A 73 14.20 0.04 -5.20
C GLU A 73 15.16 0.25 -4.01
N LYS A 74 14.67 0.93 -2.96
CA LYS A 74 15.41 1.10 -1.71
C LYS A 74 15.15 -0.09 -0.79
N TRP A 75 16.04 -1.09 -0.84
CA TRP A 75 15.86 -2.38 -0.15
C TRP A 75 16.62 -2.51 1.18
N VAL A 76 17.39 -1.49 1.59
CA VAL A 76 18.09 -1.45 2.89
C VAL A 76 17.56 -0.31 3.75
N SER A 77 17.23 -0.61 5.00
CA SER A 77 16.90 0.38 6.04
C SER A 77 17.84 0.23 7.25
N LEU A 78 18.23 1.36 7.86
CA LEU A 78 19.24 1.43 8.93
C LEU A 78 18.62 1.99 10.21
N ASP A 79 18.83 1.29 11.33
CA ASP A 79 18.39 1.72 12.65
C ASP A 79 19.47 1.50 13.72
N PRO A 80 20.03 2.58 14.33
CA PRO A 80 19.79 3.98 14.00
C PRO A 80 20.51 4.41 12.70
N ALA A 81 20.00 5.44 12.01
CA ALA A 81 20.65 6.04 10.83
C ALA A 81 21.58 7.24 11.17
N SER A 82 21.59 7.68 12.43
CA SER A 82 22.48 8.72 12.94
C SER A 82 22.55 8.63 14.47
N GLY A 83 23.57 9.23 15.07
CA GLY A 83 23.72 9.23 16.52
C GLY A 83 24.91 10.07 16.99
N GLU A 84 25.11 10.07 18.30
CA GLU A 84 26.25 10.72 18.95
C GLU A 84 27.48 9.80 18.98
N ALA A 85 28.61 10.34 19.47
CA ALA A 85 29.84 9.59 19.69
C ALA A 85 29.65 8.38 20.63
N GLY A 86 30.44 7.33 20.42
CA GLY A 86 30.46 6.12 21.27
C GLY A 86 30.61 4.83 20.46
N GLU A 87 30.32 3.70 21.11
CA GLU A 87 30.14 2.41 20.44
C GLU A 87 28.71 2.31 19.89
N ILE A 88 28.59 1.96 18.60
CA ILE A 88 27.32 1.91 17.88
C ILE A 88 27.12 0.53 17.29
N THR A 89 25.87 0.06 17.34
CA THR A 89 25.39 -1.07 16.56
C THR A 89 24.18 -0.61 15.74
N ILE A 90 24.32 -0.63 14.42
CA ILE A 90 23.24 -0.39 13.46
C ILE A 90 22.65 -1.74 13.07
N LYS A 91 21.32 -1.86 13.16
CA LYS A 91 20.56 -2.95 12.56
C LYS A 91 20.18 -2.58 11.13
N LEU A 92 20.44 -3.50 10.21
CA LEU A 92 20.06 -3.39 8.81
C LEU A 92 18.82 -4.25 8.63
N ALA A 93 17.71 -3.65 8.21
CA ALA A 93 16.56 -4.39 7.70
C ALA A 93 16.66 -4.49 6.18
N LEU A 94 16.58 -5.71 5.65
CA LEU A 94 16.73 -6.01 4.23
C LEU A 94 15.39 -6.49 3.65
N SER A 95 14.97 -5.95 2.52
CA SER A 95 13.88 -6.53 1.74
C SER A 95 14.36 -7.81 1.03
N THR A 96 13.46 -8.77 0.78
CA THR A 96 13.75 -9.97 -0.01
C THR A 96 14.14 -9.60 -1.45
N ASN A 97 15.09 -10.33 -2.04
CA ASN A 97 15.52 -10.12 -3.42
C ASN A 97 14.87 -11.13 -4.37
N TYR A 98 13.80 -10.72 -5.03
CA TYR A 98 13.06 -11.55 -5.99
C TYR A 98 13.65 -11.56 -7.41
N THR A 99 14.67 -10.73 -7.66
CA THR A 99 15.14 -10.47 -9.04
C THR A 99 15.92 -11.63 -9.68
N GLY A 100 16.28 -12.65 -8.89
CA GLY A 100 17.20 -13.71 -9.31
C GLY A 100 18.62 -13.23 -9.62
N THR A 101 18.92 -11.95 -9.38
CA THR A 101 20.22 -11.33 -9.67
C THR A 101 20.76 -10.68 -8.41
N ASP A 102 22.07 -10.81 -8.17
CA ASP A 102 22.72 -10.14 -7.05
C ASP A 102 22.53 -8.61 -7.12
N ARG A 103 22.20 -8.00 -5.98
CA ARG A 103 22.05 -6.54 -5.83
C ARG A 103 22.94 -6.01 -4.73
N LYS A 104 23.34 -4.73 -4.84
CA LYS A 104 24.27 -4.08 -3.91
C LYS A 104 23.75 -2.74 -3.41
N ALA A 105 24.01 -2.50 -2.14
CA ALA A 105 23.85 -1.21 -1.50
C ALA A 105 25.19 -0.80 -0.88
N THR A 106 25.53 0.46 -1.03
CA THR A 106 26.73 1.06 -0.47
C THR A 106 26.30 1.99 0.66
N ILE A 107 26.67 1.66 1.89
CA ILE A 107 26.36 2.44 3.08
C ILE A 107 27.59 3.29 3.41
N HIS A 108 27.41 4.60 3.45
CA HIS A 108 28.41 5.56 3.88
C HIS A 108 28.15 5.96 5.32
N ILE A 109 29.08 5.64 6.23
CA ILE A 109 29.07 6.09 7.62
C ILE A 109 29.98 7.31 7.71
N ILE A 110 29.45 8.45 8.15
CA ILE A 110 30.13 9.75 8.10
C ILE A 110 30.26 10.31 9.53
N CYS A 111 31.49 10.61 9.94
CA CYS A 111 31.82 11.17 11.26
C CYS A 111 33.09 12.02 11.18
N GLY A 112 33.07 13.26 11.67
CA GLY A 112 34.28 14.10 11.80
C GLY A 112 35.08 14.33 10.50
N GLY A 113 34.44 14.25 9.32
CA GLY A 113 35.11 14.34 8.01
C GLY A 113 35.69 13.02 7.48
N THR A 114 35.58 11.93 8.25
CA THR A 114 35.87 10.57 7.80
C THR A 114 34.61 9.92 7.24
N THR A 115 34.73 9.27 6.08
CA THR A 115 33.68 8.42 5.51
C THR A 115 34.18 6.98 5.43
N ILE A 116 33.47 6.06 6.07
CA ILE A 116 33.68 4.62 5.93
C ILE A 116 32.58 4.04 5.05
N THR A 117 32.98 3.16 4.14
CA THR A 117 32.06 2.48 3.23
C THR A 117 31.84 1.05 3.67
N VAL A 118 30.58 0.65 3.79
CA VAL A 118 30.14 -0.73 3.99
C VAL A 118 29.31 -1.16 2.77
N ILE A 119 29.68 -2.27 2.15
CA ILE A 119 28.98 -2.83 1.00
C ILE A 119 28.17 -4.02 1.48
N ILE A 120 26.87 -4.01 1.20
CA ILE A 120 25.98 -5.15 1.38
C ILE A 120 25.67 -5.71 0.00
N GLU A 121 26.11 -6.93 -0.26
CA GLU A 121 25.70 -7.71 -1.42
C GLU A 121 24.60 -8.69 -1.00
N GLN A 122 23.40 -8.51 -1.55
CA GLN A 122 22.32 -9.48 -1.37
C GLN A 122 22.26 -10.36 -2.61
N LYS A 123 22.36 -11.67 -2.41
CA LYS A 123 22.32 -12.65 -3.49
C LYS A 123 20.96 -12.68 -4.18
N GLY A 124 20.94 -13.10 -5.45
CA GLY A 124 19.72 -13.39 -6.20
C GLY A 124 19.02 -14.70 -5.75
N GLU A 125 19.71 -15.52 -4.96
CA GLU A 125 19.26 -16.83 -4.50
C GLU A 125 19.30 -16.94 -2.96
N THR A 126 18.44 -17.79 -2.40
CA THR A 126 18.45 -18.22 -0.99
C THR A 126 19.69 -19.08 -0.70
N GLU A 127 19.94 -19.41 0.58
CA GLU A 127 21.05 -20.30 0.95
C GLU A 127 20.97 -21.68 0.25
N ASN A 128 19.77 -22.13 -0.08
CA ASN A 128 19.53 -23.40 -0.78
C ASN A 128 19.67 -23.31 -2.31
N GLY A 129 20.02 -22.13 -2.86
CA GLY A 129 20.20 -21.91 -4.31
C GLY A 129 18.88 -21.74 -5.07
N GLU A 130 17.81 -21.33 -4.39
CA GLU A 130 16.52 -21.04 -5.01
C GLU A 130 16.36 -19.54 -5.22
N VAL A 131 15.89 -19.09 -6.39
CA VAL A 131 15.46 -17.70 -6.58
C VAL A 131 14.14 -17.51 -5.82
N PRO A 132 14.04 -16.56 -4.87
CA PRO A 132 12.75 -16.25 -4.27
C PRO A 132 11.79 -15.86 -5.37
N ASP A 133 10.73 -16.62 -5.51
CA ASP A 133 9.70 -16.34 -6.49
C ASP A 133 8.89 -15.13 -5.99
N GLU A 134 8.70 -14.13 -6.85
CA GLU A 134 7.79 -13.01 -6.57
C GLU A 134 6.34 -13.52 -6.50
N ASP A 135 6.05 -14.61 -7.24
CA ASP A 135 4.74 -15.26 -7.39
C ASP A 135 4.59 -16.57 -6.58
N SER A 136 5.68 -17.16 -6.06
CA SER A 136 5.57 -18.22 -5.05
C SER A 136 5.76 -17.59 -3.67
N PRO A 137 4.77 -17.76 -2.77
CA PRO A 137 4.75 -17.10 -1.49
C PRO A 137 6.05 -17.35 -0.70
N ALA A 138 6.99 -16.40 -0.74
CA ALA A 138 8.14 -16.32 0.16
C ALA A 138 7.61 -16.29 1.58
N ASP A 139 7.62 -17.44 2.27
CA ASP A 139 6.92 -17.64 3.55
C ASP A 139 5.64 -16.78 3.61
N GLY A 140 4.75 -17.10 2.65
CA GLY A 140 3.87 -16.22 1.89
C GLY A 140 3.24 -15.01 2.54
N VAL A 141 2.94 -14.02 1.69
CA VAL A 141 1.73 -13.21 1.84
C VAL A 141 0.58 -14.16 2.11
N ARG A 142 0.24 -14.33 3.38
CA ARG A 142 -0.82 -15.25 3.76
C ARG A 142 -2.11 -14.75 3.14
N LYS A 143 -2.83 -15.68 2.54
CA LYS A 143 -4.14 -15.39 1.99
C LYS A 143 -5.10 -15.27 3.15
N ILE A 144 -6.04 -14.34 3.05
CA ILE A 144 -7.11 -14.24 4.04
C ILE A 144 -8.05 -15.40 3.78
N SER A 145 -8.19 -16.31 4.73
CA SER A 145 -9.14 -17.42 4.60
C SER A 145 -10.52 -17.02 5.12
N GLU A 146 -10.57 -16.22 6.19
CA GLU A 146 -11.82 -15.79 6.82
C GLU A 146 -11.69 -14.40 7.46
N ILE A 147 -12.73 -13.57 7.32
CA ILE A 147 -12.93 -12.36 8.10
C ILE A 147 -14.19 -12.56 8.95
N ILE A 148 -14.06 -12.38 10.25
CA ILE A 148 -15.16 -12.45 11.20
C ILE A 148 -15.50 -11.04 11.63
N THR A 149 -16.75 -10.65 11.43
CA THR A 149 -17.29 -9.34 11.82
C THR A 149 -18.44 -9.56 12.78
N SER A 150 -18.91 -8.52 13.48
CA SER A 150 -20.09 -8.65 14.35
C SER A 150 -21.15 -7.62 14.03
N THR A 151 -22.39 -8.07 13.88
CA THR A 151 -23.57 -7.21 13.76
C THR A 151 -24.53 -7.59 14.88
N ASP A 152 -24.95 -6.61 15.68
CA ASP A 152 -25.85 -6.82 16.83
C ASP A 152 -25.38 -7.89 17.84
N GLY A 153 -24.06 -8.09 17.94
CA GLY A 153 -23.44 -9.07 18.84
C GLY A 153 -23.36 -10.49 18.26
N GLU A 154 -23.86 -10.71 17.04
CA GLU A 154 -23.79 -12.00 16.35
C GLU A 154 -22.64 -11.99 15.32
N PRO A 155 -21.83 -13.06 15.22
CA PRO A 155 -20.74 -13.12 14.28
C PRO A 155 -21.23 -13.36 12.84
N ASN A 156 -20.70 -12.59 11.90
CA ASN A 156 -20.77 -12.89 10.48
C ASN A 156 -19.41 -13.40 10.03
N HIS A 157 -19.42 -14.46 9.22
CA HIS A 157 -18.22 -15.11 8.73
C HIS A 157 -18.13 -14.94 7.22
N ILE A 158 -17.05 -14.33 6.76
CA ILE A 158 -16.78 -14.09 5.35
C ILE A 158 -15.58 -14.95 4.95
N VAL A 159 -15.83 -16.01 4.20
CA VAL A 159 -14.81 -16.99 3.81
C VAL A 159 -14.42 -16.78 2.36
N PHE A 160 -13.13 -16.81 2.08
CA PHE A 160 -12.56 -16.56 0.77
C PHE A 160 -11.97 -17.83 0.17
N THR A 161 -11.99 -17.90 -1.15
CA THR A 161 -11.31 -18.91 -1.95
C THR A 161 -10.59 -18.23 -3.11
N TYR A 162 -9.56 -18.89 -3.63
CA TYR A 162 -8.62 -18.30 -4.56
C TYR A 162 -8.48 -19.14 -5.83
N ASP A 163 -8.21 -18.47 -6.96
CA ASP A 163 -7.82 -19.14 -8.19
C ASP A 163 -6.36 -19.62 -8.14
N GLU A 164 -5.92 -20.31 -9.20
CA GLU A 164 -4.55 -20.82 -9.34
C GLU A 164 -3.49 -19.70 -9.37
N GLN A 165 -3.89 -18.45 -9.66
CA GLN A 165 -3.02 -17.28 -9.64
C GLN A 165 -3.06 -16.54 -8.28
N GLY A 166 -3.77 -17.08 -7.29
CA GLY A 166 -3.87 -16.49 -5.96
C GLY A 166 -4.77 -15.26 -5.85
N ARG A 167 -5.62 -14.99 -6.83
CA ARG A 167 -6.65 -13.94 -6.76
C ARG A 167 -7.93 -14.50 -6.15
N VAL A 168 -8.71 -13.67 -5.47
CA VAL A 168 -9.99 -14.10 -4.89
C VAL A 168 -10.93 -14.57 -6.01
N GLN A 169 -11.31 -15.84 -6.02
CA GLN A 169 -12.24 -16.40 -6.99
C GLN A 169 -13.68 -16.35 -6.49
N GLU A 170 -13.88 -16.60 -5.20
CA GLU A 170 -15.20 -16.58 -4.57
C GLU A 170 -15.06 -16.20 -3.10
N TYR A 171 -16.06 -15.51 -2.57
CA TYR A 171 -16.24 -15.36 -1.13
C TYR A 171 -17.71 -15.53 -0.76
N SER A 172 -17.97 -16.02 0.46
CA SER A 172 -19.33 -16.24 0.97
C SER A 172 -19.48 -15.67 2.36
N LEU A 173 -20.64 -15.07 2.63
CA LEU A 173 -21.03 -14.66 3.97
C LEU A 173 -21.98 -15.70 4.54
N TYR A 174 -21.66 -16.23 5.72
CA TYR A 174 -22.59 -17.03 6.52
C TYR A 174 -22.70 -16.51 7.94
N LYS A 175 -23.85 -16.78 8.55
CA LYS A 175 -24.10 -16.54 9.97
C LYS A 175 -24.27 -17.87 10.68
N GLU A 176 -23.89 -17.95 11.94
CA GLU A 176 -24.18 -19.11 12.77
C GLU A 176 -25.41 -18.83 13.63
N ILE A 177 -26.54 -19.46 13.30
CA ILE A 177 -27.80 -19.26 14.01
C ILE A 177 -28.18 -20.58 14.68
N SER A 178 -28.22 -20.59 16.03
CA SER A 178 -28.53 -21.80 16.81
C SER A 178 -27.64 -23.00 16.49
N GLY A 179 -26.35 -22.75 16.22
CA GLY A 179 -25.36 -23.79 15.88
C GLY A 179 -25.46 -24.34 14.45
N GLN A 180 -26.25 -23.69 13.58
CA GLN A 180 -26.32 -24.01 12.15
C GLN A 180 -25.73 -22.86 11.32
N LYS A 181 -24.84 -23.20 10.39
CA LYS A 181 -24.33 -22.27 9.39
C LYS A 181 -25.42 -21.99 8.36
N LYS A 182 -25.81 -20.72 8.27
CA LYS A 182 -26.75 -20.21 7.27
C LYS A 182 -26.00 -19.23 6.36
N THR A 183 -25.75 -19.64 5.13
CA THR A 183 -25.18 -18.76 4.10
C THR A 183 -26.20 -17.68 3.75
N GLU A 184 -25.79 -16.41 3.74
CA GLU A 184 -26.63 -15.29 3.34
C GLU A 184 -26.41 -14.94 1.87
N TYR A 185 -25.15 -14.91 1.41
CA TYR A 185 -24.82 -14.75 -0.01
C TYR A 185 -23.48 -15.41 -0.38
N VAL A 186 -23.33 -15.67 -1.67
CA VAL A 186 -22.08 -16.11 -2.31
C VAL A 186 -21.76 -15.16 -3.45
N THR A 187 -20.52 -14.71 -3.52
CA THR A 187 -20.01 -13.85 -4.59
C THR A 187 -18.89 -14.55 -5.34
N THR A 188 -19.01 -14.66 -6.66
CA THR A 188 -17.96 -15.18 -7.54
C THR A 188 -17.38 -14.07 -8.40
N LEU A 189 -16.06 -14.08 -8.59
CA LEU A 189 -15.31 -13.17 -9.43
C LEU A 189 -14.71 -13.93 -10.63
N THR A 190 -14.91 -13.38 -11.82
CA THR A 190 -14.29 -13.89 -13.06
C THR A 190 -13.42 -12.80 -13.66
N TYR A 191 -12.19 -13.16 -13.97
CA TYR A 191 -11.16 -12.23 -14.46
C TYR A 191 -10.90 -12.43 -15.95
N SER A 192 -10.76 -11.32 -16.68
CA SER A 192 -10.10 -11.28 -17.98
C SER A 192 -9.14 -10.08 -18.05
N GLU A 193 -8.43 -9.93 -19.16
CA GLU A 193 -7.43 -8.87 -19.35
C GLU A 193 -8.01 -7.46 -19.14
N ASP A 194 -9.25 -7.23 -19.57
CA ASP A 194 -9.88 -5.91 -19.63
C ASP A 194 -11.04 -5.71 -18.64
N ARG A 195 -11.41 -6.73 -17.84
CA ARG A 195 -12.55 -6.62 -16.91
C ARG A 195 -12.54 -7.66 -15.79
N ILE A 196 -13.32 -7.36 -14.76
CA ILE A 196 -13.75 -8.27 -13.70
C ILE A 196 -15.27 -8.37 -13.75
N VAL A 197 -15.80 -9.58 -13.70
CA VAL A 197 -17.24 -9.83 -13.57
C VAL A 197 -17.52 -10.36 -12.18
N LYS A 198 -18.27 -9.60 -11.38
CA LYS A 198 -18.73 -9.96 -10.05
C LYS A 198 -20.17 -10.47 -10.14
N LYS A 199 -20.44 -11.64 -9.57
CA LYS A 199 -21.78 -12.22 -9.47
C LYS A 199 -22.10 -12.52 -8.02
N THR A 200 -23.14 -11.90 -7.49
CA THR A 200 -23.59 -12.11 -6.10
C THR A 200 -24.94 -12.82 -6.11
N GLN A 201 -25.06 -13.91 -5.37
CA GLN A 201 -26.28 -14.69 -5.20
C GLN A 201 -26.69 -14.70 -3.73
N ALA A 202 -27.87 -14.15 -3.42
CA ALA A 202 -28.46 -14.22 -2.08
C ALA A 202 -29.20 -15.55 -1.86
N TYR A 203 -29.18 -16.06 -0.62
CA TYR A 203 -29.76 -17.38 -0.28
C TYR A 203 -31.27 -17.34 0.01
N ASN A 204 -31.79 -16.25 0.60
CA ASN A 204 -33.16 -16.21 1.13
C ASN A 204 -34.22 -15.64 0.17
N ASP A 205 -33.85 -15.12 -1.00
CA ASP A 205 -34.81 -14.66 -2.00
C ASP A 205 -34.62 -15.41 -3.32
N SER A 206 -35.73 -15.83 -3.90
CA SER A 206 -35.80 -16.51 -5.19
C SER A 206 -35.07 -15.72 -6.29
N TYR A 207 -33.83 -16.13 -6.61
CA TYR A 207 -33.09 -15.82 -7.83
C TYR A 207 -32.72 -14.34 -8.11
N THR A 208 -32.55 -13.47 -7.12
CA THR A 208 -31.90 -12.18 -7.39
C THR A 208 -30.38 -12.34 -7.42
N THR A 209 -29.86 -12.72 -8.59
CA THR A 209 -28.42 -12.62 -8.90
C THR A 209 -28.12 -11.20 -9.36
N GLY A 210 -27.24 -10.50 -8.64
CA GLY A 210 -26.64 -9.27 -9.12
C GLY A 210 -25.38 -9.58 -9.92
N THR A 211 -25.28 -9.12 -11.16
CA THR A 211 -24.03 -9.15 -11.93
C THR A 211 -23.53 -7.73 -12.12
N THR A 212 -22.27 -7.48 -11.81
CA THR A 212 -21.59 -6.21 -12.06
C THR A 212 -20.32 -6.47 -12.87
N THR A 213 -20.16 -5.76 -13.98
CA THR A 213 -18.93 -5.78 -14.77
C THR A 213 -18.11 -4.53 -14.48
N TYR A 214 -16.86 -4.73 -14.10
CA TYR A 214 -15.88 -3.69 -13.86
C TYR A 214 -14.88 -3.69 -15.01
N SER A 215 -14.78 -2.59 -15.76
CA SER A 215 -13.77 -2.44 -16.81
C SER A 215 -12.43 -2.05 -16.19
N LEU A 216 -11.37 -2.72 -16.63
CA LEU A 216 -10.00 -2.50 -16.20
C LEU A 216 -9.22 -1.70 -17.24
N SER A 217 -8.33 -0.84 -16.76
CA SER A 217 -7.28 -0.19 -17.52
C SER A 217 -6.00 -0.22 -16.68
N GLU A 218 -4.92 -0.76 -17.23
CA GLU A 218 -3.65 -0.96 -16.50
C GLU A 218 -3.83 -1.70 -15.16
N GLY A 219 -4.74 -2.70 -15.13
CA GLY A 219 -5.04 -3.48 -13.93
C GLY A 219 -5.89 -2.77 -12.87
N ARG A 220 -6.35 -1.53 -13.12
CA ARG A 220 -7.19 -0.75 -12.21
C ARG A 220 -8.61 -0.59 -12.75
N ILE A 221 -9.59 -0.52 -11.87
CA ILE A 221 -10.99 -0.30 -12.27
C ILE A 221 -11.15 1.12 -12.78
N GLY A 222 -11.69 1.29 -13.98
CA GLY A 222 -12.08 2.61 -14.50
C GLY A 222 -13.57 2.88 -14.37
N LYS A 223 -14.39 1.81 -14.48
CA LYS A 223 -15.84 1.92 -14.56
C LYS A 223 -16.52 0.63 -14.13
N ALA A 224 -17.66 0.74 -13.44
CA ALA A 224 -18.54 -0.37 -13.15
C ALA A 224 -19.87 -0.23 -13.91
N ARG A 225 -20.53 -1.36 -14.15
CA ARG A 225 -21.87 -1.42 -14.70
C ARG A 225 -22.59 -2.67 -14.17
N ALA A 226 -23.69 -2.48 -13.45
CA ALA A 226 -24.59 -3.57 -13.11
C ALA A 226 -25.41 -4.02 -14.34
N GLU A 227 -25.75 -5.31 -14.43
CA GLU A 227 -26.55 -5.90 -15.51
C GLU A 227 -28.07 -5.86 -15.25
N THR A 228 -28.52 -5.23 -14.16
CA THR A 228 -29.95 -5.10 -13.83
C THR A 228 -30.57 -3.84 -14.48
N ASP A 229 -31.90 -3.80 -14.59
CA ASP A 229 -32.64 -2.74 -15.29
C ASP A 229 -32.48 -1.32 -14.68
N ASN A 230 -31.82 -1.17 -13.52
CA ASN A 230 -31.95 0.02 -12.68
C ASN A 230 -30.71 0.56 -11.94
N PHE A 231 -29.46 0.10 -12.10
CA PHE A 231 -28.39 0.55 -11.18
C PHE A 231 -26.96 0.81 -11.75
N ASP A 232 -26.35 1.82 -11.12
CA ASP A 232 -24.95 2.18 -10.84
C ASP A 232 -23.90 2.11 -11.95
N CYS A 233 -23.56 3.30 -12.47
CA CYS A 233 -22.41 3.50 -13.36
C CYS A 233 -21.26 4.22 -12.63
N ASP A 234 -20.66 3.49 -11.71
CA ASP A 234 -19.57 4.03 -10.92
C ASP A 234 -18.34 4.28 -11.78
N THR A 235 -17.59 5.34 -11.46
CA THR A 235 -16.40 5.74 -12.20
C THR A 235 -15.27 6.13 -11.26
N TRP A 236 -14.08 5.63 -11.55
CA TRP A 236 -12.86 5.88 -10.79
C TRP A 236 -11.89 6.71 -11.61
N TYR A 237 -11.18 7.61 -10.94
CA TYR A 237 -10.18 8.47 -11.53
C TYR A 237 -8.90 8.44 -10.70
N TYR A 238 -7.78 8.42 -11.40
CA TYR A 238 -6.45 8.28 -10.82
C TYR A 238 -5.56 9.44 -11.26
N ASP A 239 -4.57 9.78 -10.44
CA ASP A 239 -3.43 10.58 -10.88
C ASP A 239 -2.43 9.73 -11.68
N SER A 240 -1.34 10.36 -12.15
CA SER A 240 -0.29 9.68 -12.91
C SER A 240 0.51 8.67 -12.09
N GLU A 241 0.46 8.73 -10.76
CA GLU A 241 1.11 7.76 -9.87
C GLU A 241 0.22 6.54 -9.62
N GLY A 242 -1.06 6.61 -9.98
CA GLY A 242 -2.05 5.55 -9.77
C GLY A 242 -2.83 5.68 -8.46
N ASN A 243 -2.74 6.81 -7.78
CA ASN A 243 -3.53 7.08 -6.59
C ASN A 243 -4.95 7.50 -7.00
N MET A 244 -5.97 6.91 -6.37
CA MET A 244 -7.36 7.29 -6.64
C MET A 244 -7.61 8.73 -6.17
N THR A 245 -7.99 9.63 -7.07
CA THR A 245 -8.23 11.05 -6.77
C THR A 245 -9.72 11.39 -6.72
N LYS A 246 -10.54 10.62 -7.44
CA LYS A 246 -11.99 10.83 -7.49
C LYS A 246 -12.72 9.51 -7.75
N TYR A 247 -13.83 9.34 -7.07
CA TYR A 247 -14.82 8.29 -7.27
C TYR A 247 -16.19 8.97 -7.47
N ILE A 248 -16.96 8.48 -8.44
CA ILE A 248 -18.33 8.95 -8.67
C ILE A 248 -19.24 7.74 -8.70
N GLU A 249 -20.21 7.73 -7.81
CA GLU A 249 -21.31 6.78 -7.78
C GLU A 249 -22.52 7.43 -8.45
N ARG A 250 -23.20 6.71 -9.35
CA ARG A 250 -24.36 7.26 -10.08
C ARG A 250 -25.50 6.27 -10.14
N TYR A 251 -26.57 6.58 -9.44
CA TYR A 251 -27.82 5.85 -9.53
C TYR A 251 -28.57 6.25 -10.81
N THR A 252 -28.69 5.33 -11.77
CA THR A 252 -29.33 5.62 -13.07
C THR A 252 -30.46 4.66 -13.41
N ILE A 253 -31.57 5.17 -13.97
CA ILE A 253 -32.64 4.36 -14.53
C ILE A 253 -32.63 4.42 -16.05
N THR A 254 -32.91 3.29 -16.70
CA THR A 254 -33.12 3.24 -18.15
C THR A 254 -34.60 3.24 -18.45
N MET A 255 -35.10 4.34 -19.01
CA MET A 255 -36.48 4.43 -19.46
C MET A 255 -36.60 4.05 -20.94
N GLY A 256 -37.44 3.07 -21.24
CA GLY A 256 -37.86 2.78 -22.60
C GLY A 256 -38.83 3.85 -23.10
N SER A 257 -38.48 4.55 -24.17
CA SER A 257 -39.37 5.47 -24.88
C SER A 257 -39.83 4.84 -26.20
N VAL A 258 -41.15 4.81 -26.43
CA VAL A 258 -41.73 4.46 -27.74
C VAL A 258 -42.14 5.76 -28.42
N GLY A 259 -41.42 6.16 -29.45
CA GLY A 259 -41.77 7.31 -30.27
C GLY A 259 -43.10 7.09 -31.01
N GLN A 260 -43.78 8.17 -31.41
CA GLN A 260 -45.05 8.09 -32.16
C GLN A 260 -44.94 7.35 -33.52
N GLU A 261 -43.72 7.14 -34.01
CA GLU A 261 -43.42 6.37 -35.24
C GLU A 261 -43.00 4.91 -34.98
N GLY A 262 -43.07 4.43 -33.73
CA GLY A 262 -42.70 3.04 -33.37
C GLY A 262 -41.21 2.81 -33.16
N ASN A 263 -40.39 3.87 -33.16
CA ASN A 263 -38.98 3.77 -32.78
C ASN A 263 -38.85 3.63 -31.26
N THR A 264 -38.20 2.56 -30.81
CA THR A 264 -37.81 2.37 -29.42
C THR A 264 -36.46 3.06 -29.19
N GLY A 265 -36.42 4.11 -28.38
CA GLY A 265 -35.20 4.72 -27.86
C GLY A 265 -35.09 4.47 -26.36
N ALA A 266 -33.90 4.15 -25.85
CA ALA A 266 -33.65 4.11 -24.41
C ALA A 266 -33.01 5.43 -23.98
N THR A 267 -33.59 6.08 -22.98
CA THR A 267 -32.99 7.25 -22.32
C THR A 267 -32.50 6.84 -20.94
N VAL A 268 -31.26 7.19 -20.60
CA VAL A 268 -30.70 6.98 -19.27
C VAL A 268 -30.89 8.27 -18.47
N GLU A 269 -31.55 8.18 -17.32
CA GLU A 269 -31.73 9.28 -16.38
C GLU A 269 -30.92 9.01 -15.12
N VAL A 270 -30.16 10.00 -14.66
CA VAL A 270 -29.43 9.94 -13.38
C VAL A 270 -30.41 10.40 -12.29
N LEU A 271 -30.74 9.51 -11.37
CA LEU A 271 -31.65 9.78 -10.25
C LEU A 271 -30.93 10.39 -9.05
N ASP A 272 -29.71 9.92 -8.78
CA ASP A 272 -28.84 10.44 -7.74
C ASP A 272 -27.39 10.21 -8.14
N SER A 273 -26.49 11.08 -7.69
CA SER A 273 -25.06 10.85 -7.85
C SER A 273 -24.23 11.53 -6.78
N THR A 274 -23.21 10.83 -6.34
CA THR A 274 -22.33 11.25 -5.26
C THR A 274 -20.89 11.25 -5.76
N VAL A 275 -20.10 12.17 -5.24
CA VAL A 275 -18.69 12.34 -5.60
C VAL A 275 -17.88 12.24 -4.33
N THR A 276 -16.87 11.38 -4.38
CA THR A 276 -15.81 11.33 -3.38
C THR A 276 -14.50 11.78 -4.01
N THR A 277 -13.81 12.77 -3.44
CA THR A 277 -12.46 13.17 -3.87
C THR A 277 -11.43 12.93 -2.78
N TYR A 278 -10.22 12.57 -3.17
CA TYR A 278 -9.13 12.19 -2.29
C TYR A 278 -7.91 13.08 -2.55
N ILE A 279 -7.36 13.63 -1.47
CA ILE A 279 -6.15 14.44 -1.52
C ILE A 279 -5.02 13.63 -0.90
N TRP A 280 -4.05 13.25 -1.73
CA TRP A 280 -2.90 12.46 -1.32
C TRP A 280 -1.73 13.34 -0.87
N GLN A 281 -1.00 12.88 0.13
CA GLN A 281 0.24 13.49 0.59
C GLN A 281 1.18 12.40 1.09
N ASN A 282 2.39 12.30 0.52
CA ASN A 282 3.41 11.34 0.94
C ASN A 282 2.89 9.89 1.00
N GLY A 283 2.21 9.44 -0.05
CA GLY A 283 1.73 8.06 -0.19
C GLY A 283 0.55 7.69 0.73
N VAL A 284 -0.13 8.65 1.34
CA VAL A 284 -1.36 8.42 2.11
C VAL A 284 -2.44 9.45 1.75
N VAL A 285 -3.72 9.10 1.92
CA VAL A 285 -4.83 10.04 1.77
C VAL A 285 -4.85 10.98 2.97
N LYS A 286 -4.63 12.28 2.79
CA LYS A 286 -4.70 13.22 3.92
C LYS A 286 -6.12 13.67 4.20
N THR A 287 -6.89 13.88 3.14
CA THR A 287 -8.26 14.40 3.20
C THR A 287 -9.13 13.72 2.16
N MET A 288 -10.36 13.41 2.54
CA MET A 288 -11.42 12.95 1.66
C MET A 288 -12.59 13.92 1.74
N HIS A 289 -13.19 14.24 0.60
CA HIS A 289 -14.44 14.99 0.53
C HIS A 289 -15.53 14.15 -0.11
N TYR A 290 -16.71 14.13 0.47
CA TYR A 290 -17.89 13.48 -0.07
C TYR A 290 -19.03 14.50 -0.23
N TYR A 291 -19.64 14.56 -1.41
CA TYR A 291 -20.69 15.55 -1.74
C TYR A 291 -21.57 15.08 -2.92
N PRO A 292 -22.81 15.59 -3.05
CA PRO A 292 -23.63 15.36 -4.25
C PRO A 292 -23.00 15.93 -5.52
N GLU A 293 -23.08 15.22 -6.65
CA GLU A 293 -22.50 15.70 -7.93
C GLU A 293 -23.20 16.95 -8.46
N ASP A 294 -24.49 17.10 -8.19
CA ASP A 294 -25.32 18.22 -8.67
C ASP A 294 -24.92 19.57 -8.04
N ASN A 295 -24.09 19.54 -6.98
CA ASN A 295 -23.43 20.69 -6.35
C ASN A 295 -24.40 21.81 -5.90
N VAL A 296 -25.69 21.49 -5.75
CA VAL A 296 -26.74 22.46 -5.39
C VAL A 296 -26.78 22.70 -3.88
N SER A 297 -26.36 21.70 -3.08
CA SER A 297 -26.19 21.83 -1.64
C SER A 297 -24.70 22.01 -1.31
N ASN A 298 -24.34 23.00 -0.48
CA ASN A 298 -22.99 23.15 0.09
C ASN A 298 -22.66 22.04 1.12
N ASP A 299 -23.20 20.84 0.92
CA ASP A 299 -23.23 19.73 1.85
C ASP A 299 -22.03 18.82 1.60
N ILE A 300 -20.85 19.30 2.00
CA ILE A 300 -19.60 18.57 1.90
C ILE A 300 -19.33 17.90 3.24
N ILE A 301 -19.16 16.57 3.24
CA ILE A 301 -18.46 15.88 4.32
C ILE A 301 -16.97 15.93 4.03
N THR A 302 -16.19 16.29 5.04
CA THR A 302 -14.73 16.21 5.02
C THR A 302 -14.26 15.23 6.06
N SER A 303 -13.44 14.26 5.64
CA SER A 303 -12.73 13.33 6.52
C SER A 303 -11.24 13.60 6.45
N GLU A 304 -10.63 13.87 7.60
CA GLU A 304 -9.18 14.06 7.75
C GLU A 304 -8.55 12.82 8.37
N PHE A 305 -7.47 12.34 7.76
CA PHE A 305 -6.82 11.11 8.15
C PHE A 305 -5.49 11.39 8.86
N GLU A 306 -5.26 10.64 9.93
CA GLU A 306 -3.99 10.52 10.61
C GLU A 306 -3.56 9.06 10.59
N TYR A 307 -2.27 8.81 10.46
CA TYR A 307 -1.70 7.50 10.25
C TYR A 307 -0.67 7.19 11.34
N TYR A 308 -0.52 5.90 11.65
CA TYR A 308 0.60 5.45 12.46
C TYR A 308 1.92 5.77 11.76
N ALA A 309 2.93 6.16 12.52
CA ALA A 309 4.29 6.20 12.00
C ALA A 309 4.82 4.76 11.77
N LEU A 310 5.79 4.60 10.85
CA LEU A 310 6.29 3.27 10.45
C LEU A 310 7.06 2.56 11.57
N ASP A 311 7.53 3.30 12.57
CA ASP A 311 8.14 2.82 13.79
C ASP A 311 7.11 2.39 14.85
N GLU A 312 5.90 2.96 14.83
CA GLU A 312 4.79 2.54 15.70
C GLU A 312 4.21 1.19 15.25
N ILE A 313 3.90 1.06 13.95
CA ILE A 313 3.40 -0.16 13.33
C ILE A 313 4.00 -0.26 11.94
N ARG A 314 4.61 -1.41 11.61
CA ARG A 314 5.09 -1.72 10.26
C ARG A 314 3.99 -2.48 9.50
N PRO A 315 3.23 -1.81 8.62
CA PRO A 315 2.18 -2.48 7.88
C PRO A 315 2.77 -3.39 6.80
N LEU A 316 2.20 -4.59 6.67
CA LEU A 316 2.38 -5.37 5.45
C LEU A 316 1.50 -4.76 4.35
N PRO A 317 2.04 -4.45 3.16
CA PRO A 317 1.28 -3.80 2.08
C PRO A 317 -0.01 -4.52 1.69
N SER A 318 -0.02 -5.86 1.76
CA SER A 318 -1.20 -6.71 1.50
C SER A 318 -2.33 -6.50 2.52
N VAL A 319 -2.00 -6.09 3.74
CA VAL A 319 -2.91 -5.99 4.87
C VAL A 319 -3.49 -4.57 5.03
N ILE A 320 -2.84 -3.55 4.46
CA ILE A 320 -3.34 -2.16 4.52
C ILE A 320 -4.72 -2.02 3.86
N LYS A 321 -5.03 -2.89 2.90
CA LYS A 321 -6.31 -2.95 2.20
C LYS A 321 -7.52 -3.20 3.13
N LEU A 322 -7.29 -3.75 4.33
CA LEU A 322 -8.33 -4.09 5.30
C LEU A 322 -8.87 -2.88 6.09
N GLN A 323 -8.22 -1.72 6.01
CA GLN A 323 -8.54 -0.58 6.87
C GLN A 323 -9.84 0.16 6.53
N TYR A 324 -10.52 -0.21 5.44
CA TYR A 324 -11.68 0.52 4.93
C TYR A 324 -13.02 -0.21 5.10
N TYR A 325 -13.06 -1.53 5.34
CA TYR A 325 -14.29 -2.31 5.16
C TYR A 325 -14.53 -3.44 6.16
N PRO A 326 -14.76 -3.15 7.45
CA PRO A 326 -15.17 -4.20 8.38
C PRO A 326 -16.66 -4.58 8.30
N GLU A 327 -17.57 -3.75 7.77
CA GLU A 327 -19.02 -4.02 7.92
C GLU A 327 -19.81 -4.33 6.63
N GLU A 328 -19.36 -3.90 5.44
CA GLU A 328 -20.11 -4.12 4.20
C GLU A 328 -19.19 -4.46 3.01
N LEU A 329 -18.97 -5.75 2.74
CA LEU A 329 -18.34 -6.20 1.48
C LEU A 329 -19.36 -6.31 0.31
N ALA A 330 -20.61 -5.92 0.55
CA ALA A 330 -21.68 -5.93 -0.45
C ALA A 330 -21.68 -4.65 -1.31
N GLY A 331 -20.55 -4.31 -1.95
CA GLY A 331 -20.50 -3.17 -2.89
C GLY A 331 -19.10 -2.74 -3.30
N GLU A 332 -18.18 -2.62 -2.33
CA GLU A 332 -16.89 -1.93 -2.50
C GLU A 332 -15.65 -2.84 -2.25
N ASP A 333 -15.88 -4.15 -2.24
CA ASP A 333 -14.94 -5.26 -2.02
C ASP A 333 -13.71 -5.28 -2.94
N LEU A 334 -13.82 -4.79 -4.18
CA LEU A 334 -12.67 -4.79 -5.10
C LEU A 334 -11.53 -3.85 -4.65
N THR A 335 -11.82 -2.91 -3.74
CA THR A 335 -10.78 -2.13 -3.03
C THR A 335 -9.91 -3.04 -2.17
N LEU A 336 -10.54 -3.96 -1.41
CA LEU A 336 -9.83 -4.93 -0.56
C LEU A 336 -8.92 -5.84 -1.39
N PHE A 337 -9.32 -6.17 -2.62
CA PHE A 337 -8.51 -7.00 -3.52
C PHE A 337 -7.43 -6.19 -4.26
N GLY A 338 -7.48 -4.85 -4.21
CA GLY A 338 -6.44 -3.96 -4.72
C GLY A 338 -6.66 -3.46 -6.14
N TYR A 339 -7.91 -3.46 -6.62
CA TYR A 339 -8.22 -2.99 -7.98
C TYR A 339 -8.52 -1.48 -8.07
N ASN A 340 -8.57 -0.78 -6.93
CA ASN A 340 -8.83 0.67 -6.86
C ASN A 340 -7.53 1.50 -6.85
N GLY A 341 -6.49 1.03 -7.54
CA GLY A 341 -5.20 1.72 -7.64
C GLY A 341 -4.34 1.58 -6.38
N ASN A 342 -3.49 2.57 -6.14
CA ASN A 342 -2.56 2.53 -5.01
C ASN A 342 -3.30 2.58 -3.67
N VAL A 343 -2.78 1.82 -2.72
CA VAL A 343 -3.25 1.79 -1.34
C VAL A 343 -2.37 2.72 -0.50
N PRO A 344 -2.89 3.30 0.60
CA PRO A 344 -2.05 4.07 1.51
C PRO A 344 -0.86 3.26 2.00
N ALA A 345 0.28 3.91 2.20
CA ALA A 345 1.50 3.24 2.67
C ALA A 345 1.49 2.92 4.18
N ARG A 346 0.45 3.34 4.92
CA ARG A 346 0.37 3.27 6.39
C ARG A 346 -1.03 2.95 6.88
N PHE A 347 -1.13 2.36 8.08
CA PHE A 347 -2.40 2.14 8.77
C PHE A 347 -3.00 3.44 9.27
N ILE A 348 -4.30 3.61 9.03
CA ILE A 348 -5.09 4.72 9.56
C ILE A 348 -5.13 4.63 11.08
N LYS A 349 -4.63 5.63 11.78
CA LYS A 349 -4.71 5.74 13.24
C LYS A 349 -6.02 6.39 13.66
N LYS A 350 -6.47 7.37 12.89
CA LYS A 350 -7.61 8.21 13.23
C LYS A 350 -8.21 8.84 11.99
N VAL A 351 -9.54 8.93 11.98
CA VAL A 351 -10.32 9.68 10.99
C VAL A 351 -11.18 10.68 11.73
N THR A 352 -11.10 11.95 11.36
CA THR A 352 -11.98 12.99 11.88
C THR A 352 -12.92 13.43 10.77
N THR A 353 -14.21 13.22 10.97
CA THR A 353 -15.25 13.51 9.98
C THR A 353 -16.07 14.71 10.44
N SER A 354 -16.29 15.65 9.50
CA SER A 354 -17.06 16.87 9.73
C SER A 354 -17.89 17.23 8.50
N GLY A 355 -19.10 17.74 8.71
CA GLY A 355 -19.97 18.25 7.66
C GLY A 355 -21.33 18.68 8.19
N ASP A 356 -22.02 19.54 7.43
CA ASP A 356 -23.32 20.06 7.83
C ASP A 356 -24.46 19.05 7.60
N ARG A 357 -24.32 18.19 6.59
CA ARG A 357 -25.33 17.20 6.17
C ARG A 357 -25.59 16.10 7.21
N TRP A 358 -24.57 15.76 8.01
CA TRP A 358 -24.63 14.73 9.05
C TRP A 358 -24.09 15.23 10.39
N ASN A 359 -24.56 16.39 10.83
CA ASN A 359 -24.05 17.06 12.04
C ASN A 359 -24.12 16.21 13.34
N LYS A 360 -24.93 15.13 13.33
CA LYS A 360 -25.03 14.13 14.42
C LYS A 360 -23.93 13.05 14.38
N ASP A 361 -23.31 12.84 13.24
CA ASP A 361 -22.30 11.82 12.98
C ASP A 361 -20.89 12.42 12.88
N ASN A 362 -20.78 13.75 12.96
CA ASN A 362 -19.52 14.45 13.12
C ASN A 362 -18.78 13.95 14.37
N GLY A 363 -17.52 13.60 14.20
CA GLY A 363 -16.76 12.95 15.25
C GLY A 363 -15.45 12.40 14.75
N THR A 364 -14.83 11.63 15.62
CA THR A 364 -13.54 11.01 15.42
C THR A 364 -13.70 9.52 15.63
N THR A 365 -13.19 8.74 14.68
CA THR A 365 -12.95 7.30 14.88
C THR A 365 -11.45 7.09 15.02
N THR A 366 -11.02 6.46 16.11
CA THR A 366 -9.64 5.97 16.28
C THR A 366 -9.58 4.48 16.05
N TYR A 367 -8.52 4.01 15.40
CA TYR A 367 -8.32 2.60 15.08
C TYR A 367 -7.10 2.05 15.81
N ARG A 368 -7.20 0.80 16.25
CA ARG A 368 -6.10 0.04 16.81
C ARG A 368 -6.01 -1.32 16.14
N TYR A 369 -4.80 -1.70 15.76
CA TYR A 369 -4.52 -2.96 15.06
C TYR A 369 -3.77 -3.89 15.99
N VAL A 370 -4.17 -5.16 16.02
CA VAL A 370 -3.40 -6.23 16.65
C VAL A 370 -2.75 -7.04 15.56
N THR A 371 -1.44 -7.19 15.63
CA THR A 371 -0.68 -8.02 14.71
C THR A 371 -0.19 -9.29 15.38
N ASP A 372 -0.05 -10.36 14.62
CA ASP A 372 0.68 -11.54 15.09
C ASP A 372 2.20 -11.35 15.01
N SER A 373 2.96 -12.40 15.36
CA SER A 373 4.43 -12.36 15.40
C SER A 373 5.08 -12.12 14.03
N LYS A 374 4.34 -12.29 12.92
CA LYS A 374 4.82 -12.03 11.56
C LYS A 374 4.36 -10.65 11.04
N GLY A 375 3.65 -9.85 11.84
CA GLY A 375 3.22 -8.51 11.46
C GLY A 375 1.91 -8.44 10.67
N TYR A 376 1.17 -9.55 10.55
CA TYR A 376 -0.14 -9.56 9.91
C TYR A 376 -1.21 -9.10 10.90
N VAL A 377 -2.12 -8.24 10.46
CA VAL A 377 -3.23 -7.78 11.30
C VAL A 377 -4.22 -8.91 11.48
N VAL A 378 -4.41 -9.34 12.71
CA VAL A 378 -5.37 -10.38 13.08
C VAL A 378 -6.64 -9.82 13.71
N GLN A 379 -6.60 -8.58 14.22
CA GLN A 379 -7.78 -7.90 14.75
C GLN A 379 -7.72 -6.40 14.49
N ILE A 380 -8.86 -5.80 14.18
CA ILE A 380 -9.04 -4.35 14.05
C ILE A 380 -10.07 -3.90 15.09
N TYR A 381 -9.70 -2.91 15.89
CA TYR A 381 -10.58 -2.26 16.84
C TYR A 381 -10.82 -0.83 16.40
N SER A 382 -12.01 -0.32 16.67
CA SER A 382 -12.33 1.09 16.53
C SER A 382 -12.90 1.66 17.82
N LYS A 383 -12.88 2.98 17.95
CA LYS A 383 -13.60 3.70 18.99
C LYS A 383 -14.10 5.01 18.41
N TRP A 384 -15.39 5.29 18.57
CA TRP A 384 -15.98 6.52 18.07
C TRP A 384 -16.21 7.55 19.19
N GLU A 385 -15.91 8.81 18.86
CA GLU A 385 -16.11 9.98 19.71
C GLU A 385 -16.80 11.08 18.90
N SER A 386 -18.05 11.40 19.23
CA SER A 386 -18.78 12.49 18.58
C SER A 386 -18.14 13.84 18.88
N ALA A 387 -18.29 14.79 17.95
CA ALA A 387 -17.92 16.19 18.14
C ALA A 387 -18.70 16.87 19.28
N GLN A 388 -19.82 16.27 19.72
CA GLN A 388 -20.68 16.76 20.80
C GLN A 388 -20.33 16.14 22.17
N GLY A 389 -19.25 15.34 22.26
CA GLY A 389 -18.75 14.77 23.50
C GLY A 389 -19.45 13.48 23.97
N LYS A 390 -20.35 12.90 23.17
CA LYS A 390 -20.73 11.48 23.32
C LYS A 390 -19.61 10.61 22.77
N THR A 391 -19.26 9.56 23.50
CA THR A 391 -18.14 8.68 23.18
C THR A 391 -18.54 7.26 23.51
N ASP A 392 -18.11 6.32 22.68
CA ASP A 392 -18.21 4.90 23.01
C ASP A 392 -17.47 4.61 24.32
N ALA A 393 -18.10 3.81 25.19
CA ALA A 393 -17.55 3.52 26.51
C ALA A 393 -16.24 2.72 26.40
N GLU A 394 -16.14 1.84 25.42
CA GLU A 394 -15.01 0.93 25.18
C GLU A 394 -14.71 0.84 23.68
N GLU A 395 -13.53 0.31 23.34
CA GLU A 395 -13.21 0.00 21.95
C GLU A 395 -14.10 -1.15 21.45
N LYS A 396 -14.62 -1.01 20.23
CA LYS A 396 -15.36 -2.05 19.51
C LYS A 396 -14.39 -2.88 18.68
N LEU A 397 -14.50 -4.20 18.76
CA LEU A 397 -13.85 -5.11 17.80
C LEU A 397 -14.62 -5.04 16.48
N GLU A 398 -13.97 -4.55 15.43
CA GLU A 398 -14.58 -4.42 14.10
C GLU A 398 -14.48 -5.73 13.32
N CYS A 399 -13.31 -6.34 13.33
CA CYS A 399 -13.12 -7.64 12.72
C CYS A 399 -11.94 -8.44 13.28
N GLU A 400 -12.04 -9.75 13.12
CA GLU A 400 -10.93 -10.70 13.24
C GLU A 400 -10.59 -11.24 11.85
N ILE A 401 -9.29 -11.41 11.59
CA ILE A 401 -8.79 -11.83 10.29
C ILE A 401 -7.99 -13.12 10.48
N ILE A 402 -8.40 -14.14 9.75
CA ILE A 402 -7.76 -15.45 9.74
C ILE A 402 -7.08 -15.64 8.40
N TYR A 403 -5.87 -16.17 8.48
CA TYR A 403 -4.96 -16.36 7.37
C TYR A 403 -4.69 -17.84 7.12
N GLU A 404 -4.46 -18.23 5.88
CA GLU A 404 -3.99 -19.57 5.46
C GLU A 404 -2.56 -19.57 4.92
#